data_AF-A0A426ZMH2-F1
#
_entry.id   AF-A0A426ZMH2-F1
#
_cell.length_a   1.000
_cell.length_b   1.000
_cell.length_c   1.000
_cell.angle_alpha   90.00
_cell.angle_beta   90.00
_cell.angle_gamma   90.00
#
_symmetry.space_group_name_H-M   'P 1'
#
loop_
_entity.id
_entity.type
_entity.pdbx_description
1 polymer ?
#
loop_
_entity_poly.entity_id
_entity_poly.type
_entity_poly.pdbx_seq_one_letter_code
_entity_poly.pdbx_strand_id
1 'polypeptide(L)'
;MSHRKFEHPRHGSLGFLPRKRASRHRGKGFDIFFCCHIFDAVKSFPKDDPSKLPGLTAFVGYKSGMTHIVREVDKPGSSKLLFVFLILMPYNTHRY
;
A
#
# COMPACT_ATOMS: atom_id res chain seq x y z
N MET A 1 42.40 8.39 -9.08
CA MET A 1 41.20 8.12 -8.25
C MET A 1 41.14 6.63 -7.99
N SER A 2 41.74 6.18 -6.89
CA SER A 2 41.81 4.76 -6.54
C SER A 2 40.48 4.27 -5.99
N HIS A 3 40.36 2.95 -5.92
CA HIS A 3 39.26 2.25 -5.25
C HIS A 3 38.93 2.86 -3.89
N ARG A 4 37.65 2.81 -3.54
CA ARG A 4 37.12 3.37 -2.30
C ARG A 4 37.70 2.65 -1.08
N LYS A 5 38.10 3.40 -0.04
CA LYS A 5 38.79 2.85 1.15
C LYS A 5 37.93 1.89 1.99
N PHE A 6 36.62 2.13 2.11
CA PHE A 6 35.68 1.32 2.88
C PHE A 6 34.39 1.15 2.11
N GLU A 7 33.69 0.03 2.29
CA GLU A 7 32.38 -0.19 1.68
C GLU A 7 31.29 0.66 2.36
N HIS A 8 30.21 1.03 1.65
CA HIS A 8 28.97 1.56 2.25
C HIS A 8 27.78 0.93 1.53
N PRO A 9 26.65 0.72 2.21
CA PRO A 9 25.40 0.40 1.55
C PRO A 9 24.99 1.53 0.61
N ARG A 10 24.26 1.18 -0.45
CA ARG A 10 23.77 2.13 -1.46
C ARG A 10 22.77 3.09 -0.81
N HIS A 11 22.83 4.38 -1.14
CA HIS A 11 21.84 5.34 -0.65
C HIS A 11 20.55 5.28 -1.47
N GLY A 12 19.55 4.59 -0.90
CA GLY A 12 18.21 4.47 -1.47
C GLY A 12 18.09 3.37 -2.53
N SER A 13 16.84 3.07 -2.87
CA SER A 13 16.45 2.04 -3.84
C SER A 13 16.43 2.58 -5.27
N LEU A 14 17.14 1.89 -6.18
CA LEU A 14 17.15 2.22 -7.61
C LEU A 14 15.81 1.93 -8.30
N GLY A 15 15.00 1.03 -7.73
CA GLY A 15 13.69 0.66 -8.24
C GLY A 15 12.63 1.74 -8.18
N PHE A 16 12.92 2.95 -7.67
CA PHE A 16 12.01 4.11 -7.65
C PHE A 16 12.56 5.29 -8.47
N LEU A 17 13.55 5.01 -9.33
CA LEU A 17 13.99 5.95 -10.36
C LEU A 17 13.04 5.80 -11.56
N PRO A 18 12.62 6.90 -12.20
CA PRO A 18 12.98 8.30 -11.94
C PRO A 18 12.20 8.93 -10.78
N ARG A 19 12.88 9.70 -9.92
CA ARG A 19 12.26 10.50 -8.83
C ARG A 19 11.60 11.78 -9.38
N LYS A 20 10.59 11.60 -10.23
CA LYS A 20 9.77 12.67 -10.78
C LYS A 20 8.40 12.67 -10.09
N ARG A 21 7.67 13.79 -10.18
CA ARG A 21 6.27 13.84 -9.75
C ARG A 21 5.45 12.83 -10.58
N ALA A 22 4.52 12.14 -9.93
CA ALA A 22 3.59 11.27 -10.63
C ALA A 22 2.75 12.10 -11.61
N SER A 23 2.46 11.56 -12.79
CA SER A 23 1.65 12.25 -13.81
C SER A 23 0.17 12.29 -13.45
N ARG A 24 -0.31 11.34 -12.64
CA ARG A 24 -1.71 11.21 -12.22
C ARG A 24 -1.86 11.61 -10.75
N HIS A 25 -2.98 12.26 -10.43
CA HIS A 25 -3.35 12.65 -9.07
C HIS A 25 -3.94 11.48 -8.26
N ARG A 26 -4.50 10.48 -8.95
CA ARG A 26 -5.03 9.24 -8.37
C ARG A 26 -4.16 8.05 -8.78
N GLY A 27 -4.20 6.99 -7.99
CA GLY A 27 -3.57 5.72 -8.33
C GLY A 27 -4.04 5.15 -9.68
N LYS A 28 -3.17 4.42 -10.41
CA LYS A 28 -3.54 3.76 -11.68
C LYS A 28 -4.59 2.69 -11.36
N GLY A 29 -5.74 2.74 -12.03
CA GLY A 29 -6.88 1.86 -11.72
C GLY A 29 -7.37 0.98 -12.86
N PHE A 30 -7.06 1.26 -14.14
CA PHE A 30 -7.73 0.55 -15.25
C PHE A 30 -6.99 0.55 -16.61
N ASP A 31 -5.69 0.88 -16.67
CA ASP A 31 -4.96 0.82 -17.95
C ASP A 31 -4.20 -0.52 -18.06
N ILE A 32 -4.92 -1.56 -18.48
CA ILE A 32 -4.43 -2.94 -18.62
C ILE A 32 -3.42 -3.12 -19.76
N PHE A 33 -3.25 -2.15 -20.66
CA PHE A 33 -2.51 -2.43 -21.92
C PHE A 33 -1.17 -1.74 -22.15
N PHE A 34 -0.68 -0.82 -21.30
CA PHE A 34 0.67 -0.30 -21.52
C PHE A 34 1.46 0.04 -20.26
N CYS A 35 2.66 -0.55 -20.27
CA CYS A 35 3.84 -0.34 -19.45
C CYS A 35 3.67 -0.42 -17.93
N CYS A 36 4.12 -1.58 -17.43
CA CYS A 36 4.26 -1.99 -16.06
C CYS A 36 5.66 -1.58 -15.56
N HIS A 37 5.93 -0.31 -15.28
CA HIS A 37 7.17 0.06 -14.57
C HIS A 37 6.87 1.11 -13.50
N ILE A 38 6.77 0.60 -12.27
CA ILE A 38 7.01 1.28 -10.99
C ILE A 38 6.10 2.49 -10.71
N PHE A 39 4.92 2.25 -10.13
CA PHE A 39 4.22 3.08 -9.12
C PHE A 39 3.03 2.26 -8.60
N ASP A 40 3.02 1.93 -7.30
CA ASP A 40 2.16 0.92 -6.68
C ASP A 40 0.77 1.43 -6.32
N ALA A 41 0.02 1.76 -7.37
CA ALA A 41 -1.43 1.74 -7.30
C ALA A 41 -1.92 0.91 -8.48
N VAL A 42 -2.55 -0.23 -8.15
CA VAL A 42 -3.15 -1.27 -9.00
C VAL A 42 -2.50 -1.40 -10.39
N LYS A 43 -1.28 -1.96 -10.46
CA LYS A 43 -0.69 -2.40 -11.75
C LYS A 43 -1.33 -3.69 -12.26
N SER A 44 -1.75 -4.55 -11.34
CA SER A 44 -2.38 -5.82 -11.61
C SER A 44 -3.47 -6.05 -10.58
N PHE A 45 -4.66 -6.42 -11.06
CA PHE A 45 -5.69 -6.95 -10.19
C PHE A 45 -5.25 -8.31 -9.63
N PRO A 46 -5.78 -8.75 -8.47
CA PRO A 46 -5.58 -10.10 -7.99
C PRO A 46 -5.99 -11.10 -9.09
N LYS A 47 -5.31 -12.26 -9.14
CA LYS A 47 -5.66 -13.32 -10.09
C LYS A 47 -7.05 -13.86 -9.74
N ASP A 48 -7.86 -14.13 -10.76
CA ASP A 48 -9.21 -14.64 -10.57
C ASP A 48 -9.20 -16.11 -10.10
N ASP A 49 -10.02 -16.40 -9.08
CA ASP A 49 -10.33 -17.77 -8.65
C ASP A 49 -11.78 -18.10 -9.08
N PRO A 50 -11.99 -19.07 -9.98
CA PRO A 50 -13.32 -19.38 -10.52
C PRO A 50 -14.29 -19.96 -9.49
N SER A 51 -13.78 -20.41 -8.34
CA SER A 51 -14.60 -20.97 -7.25
C SER A 51 -15.29 -19.92 -6.39
N LYS A 52 -14.88 -18.64 -6.50
CA LYS A 52 -15.44 -17.55 -5.69
C LYS A 52 -16.48 -16.78 -6.49
N LEU A 53 -17.48 -16.25 -5.79
CA LEU A 53 -18.47 -15.35 -6.39
C LEU A 53 -17.80 -14.06 -6.89
N PRO A 54 -18.28 -13.47 -8.00
CA PRO A 54 -17.73 -12.24 -8.54
C PRO A 54 -17.86 -11.10 -7.52
N GLY A 55 -16.75 -10.41 -7.23
CA GLY A 55 -16.67 -9.34 -6.24
C GLY A 55 -15.82 -8.16 -6.71
N LEU A 56 -16.11 -6.97 -6.19
CA LEU A 56 -15.34 -5.75 -6.50
C LEU A 56 -13.96 -5.82 -5.84
N THR A 57 -12.91 -5.58 -6.64
CA THR A 57 -11.51 -5.74 -6.23
C THR A 57 -10.86 -4.47 -5.67
N ALA A 58 -11.46 -3.30 -5.89
CA ALA A 58 -10.90 -2.01 -5.47
C ALA A 58 -11.99 -1.01 -5.05
N PHE A 59 -11.65 -0.17 -4.06
CA PHE A 59 -12.47 0.94 -3.59
C PHE A 59 -11.65 2.24 -3.57
N VAL A 60 -12.30 3.37 -3.83
CA VAL A 60 -11.68 4.70 -3.71
C VAL A 60 -11.98 5.24 -2.31
N GLY A 61 -10.93 5.65 -1.59
CA GLY A 61 -11.07 6.26 -0.27
C GLY A 61 -10.19 7.50 -0.11
N TYR A 62 -10.66 8.44 0.69
CA TYR A 62 -9.95 9.68 1.02
C TYR A 62 -9.43 9.62 2.45
N LYS A 63 -8.20 10.10 2.67
CA LYS A 63 -7.58 10.14 3.99
C LYS A 63 -8.22 11.26 4.82
N SER A 64 -8.92 10.91 5.90
CA SER A 64 -9.62 11.87 6.78
C SER A 64 -8.87 12.18 8.09
N GLY A 65 -7.65 11.68 8.26
CA GLY A 65 -6.83 11.87 9.47
C GLY A 65 -6.31 10.55 10.03
N MET A 66 -5.70 10.59 11.22
CA MET A 66 -5.24 9.41 11.95
C MET A 66 -5.57 9.54 13.42
N THR A 67 -6.05 8.46 14.03
CA THR A 67 -6.32 8.36 15.47
C THR A 67 -5.59 7.15 16.07
N HIS A 68 -5.37 7.17 17.38
CA HIS A 68 -4.88 6.01 18.12
C HIS A 68 -6.08 5.21 18.65
N ILE A 69 -6.03 3.88 18.49
CA ILE A 69 -7.04 2.97 19.03
C ILE A 69 -6.33 1.91 19.86
N VAL A 70 -6.88 1.62 21.02
CA VAL A 70 -6.47 0.50 21.86
C VAL A 70 -7.19 -0.76 21.37
N ARG A 71 -6.44 -1.80 21.00
CA ARG A 71 -7.01 -3.12 20.66
C ARG A 71 -6.27 -4.21 21.43
N GLU A 72 -7.03 -5.17 21.92
CA GLU A 72 -6.49 -6.45 22.38
C GLU A 72 -6.16 -7.32 21.16
N VAL A 73 -5.02 -8.02 21.21
CA VAL A 73 -4.53 -8.81 20.08
C VAL A 73 -4.48 -10.27 20.45
N ASP A 74 -5.36 -11.05 19.83
CA ASP A 74 -5.40 -12.51 19.96
C ASP A 74 -4.37 -13.18 19.05
N LYS A 75 -3.08 -12.87 19.28
CA LYS A 75 -1.96 -13.58 18.65
C LYS A 75 -1.18 -14.33 19.73
N PRO A 76 -1.10 -15.67 19.66
CA PRO A 76 -0.37 -16.45 20.65
C PRO A 76 1.11 -16.05 20.64
N GLY A 77 1.62 -15.61 21.79
CA GLY A 77 3.02 -15.18 21.96
C GLY A 77 3.27 -13.66 21.95
N SER A 78 2.22 -12.82 21.95
CA SER A 78 2.36 -11.35 22.01
C SER A 78 1.77 -10.72 23.28
N SER A 79 2.40 -9.66 23.79
CA SER A 79 1.95 -8.88 24.95
C SER A 79 0.65 -8.14 24.62
N LYS A 80 -0.32 -8.18 25.56
CA LYS A 80 -1.77 -8.20 25.30
C LYS A 80 -2.43 -6.88 24.88
N LEU A 81 -1.70 -5.77 24.73
CA LEU A 81 -2.27 -4.48 24.32
C LEU A 81 -1.37 -3.78 23.29
N LEU A 82 -1.91 -3.57 22.09
CA LEU A 82 -1.23 -2.80 21.05
C LEU A 82 -2.00 -1.51 20.77
N PHE A 83 -1.28 -0.39 20.83
CA PHE A 83 -1.74 0.86 20.25
C PHE A 83 -1.55 0.78 18.74
N VAL A 84 -2.65 0.82 18.00
CA VAL A 84 -2.63 0.83 16.54
C VAL A 84 -3.06 2.20 16.04
N PHE A 85 -2.23 2.82 15.22
CA PHE A 85 -2.58 4.02 14.48
C PHE A 85 -3.49 3.65 13.32
N LEU A 86 -4.77 4.03 13.41
CA LEU A 86 -5.73 3.82 12.34
C LEU A 86 -5.87 5.10 11.51
N ILE A 87 -5.91 4.96 10.18
CA ILE A 87 -6.33 6.03 9.30
C ILE A 87 -7.86 6.12 9.38
N LEU A 88 -8.38 7.30 9.72
CA LEU A 88 -9.81 7.58 9.64
C LEU A 88 -10.22 7.56 8.17
N MET A 89 -10.95 6.53 7.77
CA MET A 89 -11.83 6.61 6.61
C MET A 89 -13.19 7.09 7.12
N PRO A 90 -13.92 7.94 6.36
CA PRO A 90 -15.27 8.29 6.74
C PRO A 90 -16.05 6.98 6.93
N TYR A 91 -16.62 6.81 8.13
CA TYR A 91 -17.38 5.64 8.53
C TYR A 91 -18.31 5.23 7.40
N ASN A 92 -18.02 4.10 6.74
CA ASN A 92 -18.95 3.51 5.81
C ASN A 92 -20.09 2.96 6.67
N THR A 93 -21.18 3.72 6.75
CA THR A 93 -22.46 3.33 7.34
C THR A 93 -23.08 2.23 6.49
N HIS A 94 -22.50 1.04 6.53
CA HIS A 94 -23.12 -0.22 6.14
C HIS A 94 -22.90 -1.22 7.27
N ARG A 95 -23.56 -0.95 8.41
CA ARG A 95 -24.00 -1.99 9.33
C ARG A 95 -25.52 -2.10 9.17
N TYR A 96 -25.93 -2.84 8.16
CA TYR A 96 -27.10 -3.71 8.21
C TYR A 96 -26.58 -5.12 7.94
#